data_AF-A0A2V2AEE4-F1
#
_entry.id   AF-A0A2V2AEE4-F1
#
_cell.length_a   1.000
_cell.length_b   1.000
_cell.length_c   1.000
_cell.angle_alpha   90.00
_cell.angle_beta   90.00
_cell.angle_gamma   90.00
#
_symmetry.space_group_name_H-M   'P 1'
#
loop_
_entity.id
_entity.type
_entity.pdbx_description
1 polymer ?
#
loop_
_entity_poly.entity_id
_entity_poly.type
_entity_poly.pdbx_seq_one_letter_code
_entity_poly.pdbx_strand_id
1 'polypeptide(L)'
;MLQKLSDADPTARYLKEGTERINATFLQLEAIMNLAPNFPDDHTMHLLMQLLHEELGLPERKSISLTTSINFDLSCDGTDARHLMEALEEQFGIDLIDYDAYRYFQPEGFDVFLKRRAKGRGDKVPLTIGMLYKAIKAQRWDTLELEGSKSNA
;
A
#
# COMPACT_ATOMS: atom_id res chain seq x y z
N MET A 1 -33.00 34.35 -32.07
CA MET A 1 -33.16 33.30 -31.04
C MET A 1 -31.82 32.61 -30.89
N LEU A 2 -31.00 33.08 -29.93
CA LEU A 2 -29.64 32.59 -29.72
C LEU A 2 -29.69 31.42 -28.75
N GLN A 3 -29.42 30.22 -29.26
CA GLN A 3 -29.30 29.00 -28.48
C GLN A 3 -27.93 29.03 -27.79
N LYS A 4 -27.93 29.21 -26.47
CA LYS A 4 -26.74 29.19 -25.61
C LYS A 4 -26.13 27.80 -25.66
N LEU A 5 -25.06 27.62 -26.44
CA LEU A 5 -24.20 26.44 -26.33
C LEU A 5 -23.38 26.59 -25.05
N SER A 6 -23.69 25.72 -24.10
CA SER A 6 -23.01 25.57 -22.81
C SER A 6 -21.59 25.10 -23.05
N ASP A 7 -20.62 25.97 -22.79
CA ASP A 7 -19.20 25.63 -22.66
C ASP A 7 -19.00 24.73 -21.43
N ALA A 8 -19.18 23.42 -21.60
CA ALA A 8 -18.69 22.44 -20.64
C ALA A 8 -17.22 22.18 -20.97
N ASP A 9 -16.32 22.60 -20.06
CA ASP A 9 -14.87 22.39 -20.16
C ASP A 9 -14.55 20.91 -20.43
N PRO A 10 -13.97 20.57 -21.60
CA PRO A 10 -13.62 19.20 -21.96
C PRO A 10 -12.68 18.56 -20.93
N THR A 11 -11.84 19.36 -20.27
CA THR A 11 -10.87 18.90 -19.26
C THR A 11 -11.57 18.35 -18.03
N ALA A 12 -12.64 19.00 -17.57
CA ALA A 12 -13.44 18.56 -16.43
C ALA A 12 -14.14 17.22 -16.70
N ARG A 13 -14.50 16.95 -17.96
CA ARG A 13 -15.09 15.67 -18.37
C ARG A 13 -14.08 14.52 -18.33
N TYR A 14 -12.86 14.72 -18.84
CA TYR A 14 -11.79 13.72 -18.76
C TYR A 14 -11.40 13.39 -17.32
N LEU A 15 -11.33 14.39 -16.45
CA LEU A 15 -11.01 14.18 -15.03
C LEU A 15 -12.14 13.44 -14.30
N LYS A 16 -13.41 13.76 -14.58
CA LYS A 16 -14.54 13.02 -14.01
C LYS A 16 -14.60 11.57 -14.50
N GLU A 17 -14.45 11.34 -15.80
CA GLU A 17 -14.45 9.98 -16.36
C GLU A 17 -13.26 9.15 -15.86
N GLY A 18 -12.08 9.76 -15.66
CA GLY A 18 -10.93 9.08 -15.06
C GLY A 18 -11.17 8.72 -13.60
N THR A 19 -11.73 9.64 -12.82
CA THR A 19 -12.06 9.41 -11.40
C THR A 19 -13.18 8.38 -11.24
N GLU A 20 -14.20 8.39 -12.09
CA GLU A 20 -15.27 7.40 -12.10
C GLU A 20 -14.77 6.01 -12.48
N ARG A 21 -13.82 5.90 -13.42
CA ARG A 21 -13.19 4.61 -13.75
C ARG A 21 -12.36 4.08 -12.60
N ILE A 22 -11.58 4.93 -11.92
CA ILE A 22 -10.81 4.54 -10.72
C ILE A 22 -11.78 4.07 -9.62
N ASN A 23 -12.83 4.85 -9.33
CA ASN A 23 -13.83 4.48 -8.35
C ASN A 23 -14.56 3.17 -8.71
N ALA A 24 -14.87 2.94 -9.99
CA ALA A 24 -15.55 1.72 -10.44
C ALA A 24 -14.64 0.48 -10.36
N THR A 25 -13.37 0.59 -10.74
CA THR A 25 -12.37 -0.49 -10.55
C THR A 25 -12.19 -0.79 -9.07
N PHE A 26 -12.10 0.25 -8.25
CA PHE A 26 -11.96 0.11 -6.81
C PHE A 26 -13.19 -0.56 -6.17
N LEU A 27 -14.41 -0.12 -6.50
CA LEU A 27 -15.66 -0.75 -6.02
C LEU A 27 -15.80 -2.22 -6.48
N GLN A 28 -15.34 -2.55 -7.68
CA GLN A 28 -15.32 -3.93 -8.17
C GLN A 28 -14.30 -4.78 -7.41
N LEU A 29 -13.15 -4.21 -7.06
CA LEU A 29 -12.12 -4.87 -6.24
C LEU A 29 -12.56 -5.02 -4.78
N GLU A 30 -13.24 -4.02 -4.20
CA GLU A 30 -13.83 -4.12 -2.84
C GLU A 30 -14.86 -5.23 -2.73
N ALA A 31 -15.70 -5.42 -3.76
CA ALA A 31 -16.65 -6.52 -3.78
C ALA A 31 -15.98 -7.91 -3.82
N ILE A 32 -14.71 -7.98 -4.24
CA ILE A 32 -13.91 -9.19 -4.34
C ILE A 32 -12.97 -9.34 -3.11
N MET A 33 -12.60 -8.25 -2.43
CA MET A 33 -11.73 -8.24 -1.25
C MET A 33 -12.55 -8.28 0.05
N ASN A 34 -12.35 -9.32 0.86
CA ASN A 34 -13.03 -9.46 2.14
C ASN A 34 -12.35 -8.59 3.23
N LEU A 35 -12.59 -7.28 3.22
CA LEU A 35 -12.02 -6.33 4.20
C LEU A 35 -12.67 -6.51 5.59
N ALA A 36 -11.85 -6.42 6.63
CA ALA A 36 -12.34 -6.46 8.02
C ALA A 36 -13.27 -5.27 8.33
N PRO A 37 -14.28 -5.41 9.22
CA PRO A 37 -15.29 -4.37 9.46
C PRO A 37 -14.77 -3.06 10.09
N ASN A 38 -13.53 -3.05 10.57
CA ASN A 38 -12.87 -1.87 11.13
C ASN A 38 -11.84 -1.25 10.16
N PHE A 39 -11.94 -1.57 8.87
CA PHE A 39 -11.10 -0.95 7.86
C PHE A 39 -11.47 0.52 7.67
N PRO A 40 -10.50 1.45 7.64
CA PRO A 40 -10.74 2.84 7.26
C PRO A 40 -11.36 2.94 5.86
N ASP A 41 -12.51 3.59 5.74
CA ASP A 41 -13.20 3.92 4.49
C ASP A 41 -12.84 5.37 4.11
N ASP A 42 -11.59 5.57 3.69
CA ASP A 42 -11.12 6.85 3.19
C ASP A 42 -10.28 6.68 1.92
N HIS A 43 -10.16 7.78 1.16
CA HIS A 43 -9.49 7.75 -0.14
C HIS A 43 -8.03 7.26 -0.06
N THR A 44 -7.32 7.56 1.02
CA THR A 44 -5.94 7.10 1.22
C THR A 44 -5.90 5.59 1.36
N MET A 45 -6.81 5.02 2.15
CA MET A 45 -6.90 3.57 2.30
C MET A 45 -7.26 2.89 0.98
N HIS A 46 -8.17 3.49 0.21
CA HIS A 46 -8.58 2.95 -1.08
C HIS A 46 -7.43 2.87 -2.07
N LEU A 47 -6.65 3.95 -2.19
CA LEU A 47 -5.45 3.98 -3.02
C LEU A 47 -4.40 2.96 -2.55
N LEU A 48 -4.17 2.85 -1.24
CA LEU A 48 -3.24 1.86 -0.70
C LEU A 48 -3.67 0.42 -1.04
N MET A 49 -4.95 0.10 -0.89
CA MET A 49 -5.46 -1.23 -1.22
C MET A 49 -5.37 -1.52 -2.73
N GLN A 50 -5.58 -0.52 -3.57
CA GLN A 50 -5.39 -0.65 -5.01
C GLN A 50 -3.92 -0.94 -5.35
N LEU A 51 -2.98 -0.17 -4.78
CA LEU A 51 -1.55 -0.42 -4.98
C LEU A 51 -1.15 -1.82 -4.52
N LEU A 52 -1.61 -2.25 -3.35
CA LEU A 52 -1.33 -3.60 -2.85
C LEU A 52 -1.91 -4.69 -3.75
N HIS A 53 -3.08 -4.46 -4.34
CA HIS A 53 -3.66 -5.38 -5.31
C HIS A 53 -2.84 -5.46 -6.60
N GLU A 54 -2.39 -4.32 -7.12
CA GLU A 54 -1.59 -4.22 -8.34
C GLU A 54 -0.20 -4.87 -8.18
N GLU A 55 0.47 -4.61 -7.07
CA GLU A 55 1.84 -5.10 -6.83
C GLU A 55 1.89 -6.56 -6.31
N LEU A 56 0.93 -6.97 -5.47
CA LEU A 56 0.99 -8.27 -4.78
C LEU A 56 -0.05 -9.28 -5.25
N GLY A 57 -1.08 -8.85 -6.00
CA GLY A 57 -2.18 -9.73 -6.40
C GLY A 57 -2.98 -10.24 -5.20
N LEU A 58 -3.61 -9.32 -4.46
CA LEU A 58 -4.32 -9.65 -3.21
C LEU A 58 -5.33 -10.80 -3.37
N PRO A 59 -5.35 -11.79 -2.46
CA PRO A 59 -6.21 -12.96 -2.57
C PRO A 59 -7.69 -12.63 -2.33
N GLU A 60 -8.55 -12.97 -3.30
CA GLU A 60 -10.00 -12.71 -3.33
C GLU A 60 -10.82 -13.35 -2.18
N ARG A 61 -10.22 -14.26 -1.39
CA ARG A 61 -10.94 -15.02 -0.35
C ARG A 61 -10.34 -14.92 1.05
N LYS A 62 -9.19 -14.25 1.19
CA LYS A 62 -8.57 -14.05 2.51
C LYS A 62 -9.14 -12.77 3.11
N SER A 63 -9.50 -12.81 4.40
CA SER A 63 -9.87 -11.58 5.08
C SER A 63 -8.62 -10.71 5.26
N ILE A 64 -8.68 -9.47 4.77
CA ILE A 64 -7.60 -8.50 4.90
C ILE A 64 -7.96 -7.51 6.01
N SER A 65 -7.00 -7.27 6.90
CA SER A 65 -7.13 -6.38 8.04
C SER A 65 -5.90 -5.50 8.19
N LEU A 66 -5.97 -4.46 9.02
CA LEU A 66 -4.82 -3.59 9.29
C LEU A 66 -3.64 -4.34 9.92
N THR A 67 -3.87 -5.49 10.55
CA THR A 67 -2.83 -6.34 11.14
C THR A 67 -2.29 -7.38 10.17
N THR A 68 -2.87 -7.50 8.98
CA THR A 68 -2.35 -8.37 7.92
C THR A 68 -0.95 -7.91 7.55
N SER A 69 0.00 -8.84 7.66
CA SER A 69 1.40 -8.61 7.40
C SER A 69 1.71 -8.86 5.92
N ILE A 70 2.19 -7.86 5.18
CA ILE A 70 2.46 -8.04 3.76
C ILE A 70 3.59 -9.05 3.53
N ASN A 71 4.60 -9.06 4.40
CA ASN A 71 5.77 -9.93 4.28
C ASN A 71 5.52 -11.37 4.76
N PHE A 72 4.60 -11.59 5.71
CA PHE A 72 4.29 -12.94 6.20
C PHE A 72 2.97 -13.52 5.66
N ASP A 73 1.91 -12.71 5.59
CA ASP A 73 0.58 -13.18 5.19
C ASP A 73 0.35 -13.17 3.68
N LEU A 74 1.05 -12.27 2.97
CA LEU A 74 0.94 -12.11 1.52
C LEU A 74 2.23 -12.50 0.80
N SER A 75 3.23 -13.00 1.53
CA SER A 75 4.53 -13.43 1.00
C SER A 75 5.25 -12.38 0.16
N CYS A 76 5.02 -11.08 0.44
CA CYS A 76 5.73 -9.98 -0.22
C CYS A 76 7.18 -9.96 0.28
N ASP A 77 8.13 -10.36 -0.56
CA ASP A 77 9.56 -10.24 -0.27
C ASP A 77 10.36 -9.85 -1.51
N GLY A 78 11.68 -9.69 -1.32
CA GLY A 78 12.63 -9.49 -2.40
C GLY A 78 12.29 -8.42 -3.44
N THR A 79 11.90 -8.85 -4.64
CA THR A 79 11.62 -7.97 -5.79
C THR A 79 10.28 -7.29 -5.67
N ASP A 80 9.25 -8.02 -5.26
CA ASP A 80 7.90 -7.47 -5.08
C ASP A 80 7.92 -6.43 -3.95
N ALA A 81 8.63 -6.73 -2.85
CA ALA A 81 8.80 -5.79 -1.74
C ALA A 81 9.53 -4.51 -2.16
N ARG A 82 10.49 -4.60 -3.07
CA ARG A 82 11.22 -3.42 -3.55
C ARG A 82 10.32 -2.53 -4.40
N HIS A 83 9.62 -3.11 -5.39
CA HIS A 83 8.72 -2.35 -6.25
C HIS A 83 7.58 -1.71 -5.46
N LEU A 84 6.99 -2.44 -4.50
CA LEU A 84 5.96 -1.90 -3.63
C LEU A 84 6.45 -0.67 -2.85
N MET A 85 7.65 -0.73 -2.27
CA MET A 85 8.18 0.39 -1.48
C MET A 85 8.57 1.60 -2.36
N GLU A 86 9.08 1.36 -3.56
CA GLU A 86 9.34 2.40 -4.57
C GLU A 86 8.02 3.07 -4.99
N ALA A 87 6.98 2.28 -5.31
CA ALA A 87 5.67 2.81 -5.66
C ALA A 87 5.01 3.57 -4.50
N LEU A 88 5.23 3.15 -3.25
CA LEU A 88 4.74 3.88 -2.07
C LEU A 88 5.39 5.27 -1.96
N GLU A 89 6.70 5.37 -2.14
CA GLU A 89 7.42 6.64 -2.14
C GLU A 89 6.94 7.54 -3.29
N GLU A 90 6.82 7.01 -4.51
CA GLU A 90 6.42 7.76 -5.69
C GLU A 90 4.96 8.21 -5.68
N GLN A 91 4.02 7.32 -5.34
CA GLN A 91 2.58 7.61 -5.41
C GLN A 91 2.07 8.43 -4.22
N PHE A 92 2.67 8.24 -3.04
CA PHE A 92 2.20 8.87 -1.81
C PHE A 92 3.16 9.91 -1.25
N GLY A 93 4.36 10.08 -1.80
CA GLY A 93 5.33 11.07 -1.33
C GLY A 93 5.86 10.80 0.08
N ILE A 94 6.02 9.52 0.44
CA ILE A 94 6.51 9.13 1.78
C ILE A 94 8.02 9.31 1.85
N ASP A 95 8.49 10.05 2.85
CA ASP A 95 9.93 10.13 3.13
C ASP A 95 10.40 8.90 3.94
N LEU A 96 11.25 8.06 3.34
CA LEU A 96 11.76 6.80 3.90
C LEU A 96 13.01 7.00 4.80
N ILE A 97 13.01 8.04 5.63
CA ILE A 97 14.19 8.52 6.40
C ILE A 97 14.95 7.45 7.22
N ASP A 98 14.23 6.55 7.90
CA ASP A 98 14.81 5.53 8.78
C ASP A 98 14.38 4.11 8.38
N TYR A 99 13.80 3.95 7.19
CA TYR A 99 13.34 2.68 6.66
C TYR A 99 14.52 1.73 6.41
N ASP A 100 14.42 0.52 6.97
CA ASP A 100 15.40 -0.55 6.76
C ASP A 100 14.71 -1.77 6.14
N ALA A 101 14.86 -1.96 4.84
CA ALA A 101 14.29 -3.09 4.11
C ALA A 101 14.65 -4.45 4.72
N TYR A 102 15.86 -4.61 5.28
CA TYR A 102 16.28 -5.88 5.87
C TYR A 102 15.63 -6.16 7.23
N ARG A 103 14.92 -5.20 7.82
CA ARG A 103 14.14 -5.38 9.04
C ARG A 103 12.87 -6.17 8.79
N TYR A 104 12.25 -5.92 7.64
CA TYR A 104 10.93 -6.47 7.27
C TYR A 104 11.06 -7.59 6.25
N PHE A 105 11.92 -7.43 5.25
CA PHE A 105 11.98 -8.33 4.11
C PHE A 105 13.21 -9.24 4.13
N GLN A 106 13.05 -10.42 3.51
CA GLN A 106 14.18 -11.27 3.21
C GLN A 106 14.83 -10.81 1.90
N PRO A 107 16.17 -10.70 1.85
CA PRO A 107 16.83 -10.42 0.60
C PRO A 107 16.65 -11.58 -0.37
N GLU A 108 16.25 -11.26 -1.60
CA GLU A 108 16.11 -12.24 -2.67
C GLU A 108 17.47 -12.71 -3.23
N GLY A 109 17.50 -13.96 -3.71
CA GLY A 109 18.61 -14.50 -4.50
C GLY A 109 19.78 -15.12 -3.73
N PHE A 110 20.86 -15.41 -4.45
CA PHE A 110 22.11 -15.98 -3.92
C PHE A 110 23.17 -14.93 -3.59
N ASP A 111 22.80 -13.64 -3.61
CA ASP A 111 23.76 -12.58 -3.35
C ASP A 111 24.33 -12.72 -1.93
N VAL A 112 25.59 -13.14 -1.88
CA VAL A 112 26.33 -13.45 -0.66
C VAL A 112 26.52 -12.19 0.19
N PHE A 113 26.55 -10.99 -0.43
CA PHE A 113 26.67 -9.72 0.26
C PHE A 113 25.35 -9.33 0.93
N LEU A 114 24.21 -9.49 0.25
CA LEU A 114 22.89 -9.26 0.84
C LEU A 114 22.62 -10.24 1.99
N LYS A 115 22.92 -11.52 1.80
CA LYS A 115 22.82 -12.53 2.86
C LYS A 115 23.73 -12.22 4.04
N ARG A 116 24.95 -11.72 3.81
CA ARG A 116 25.87 -11.32 4.89
C ARG A 116 25.35 -10.11 5.65
N ARG A 117 24.74 -9.12 4.99
CA ARG A 117 24.12 -7.97 5.67
C ARG A 117 22.87 -8.33 6.47
N ALA A 118 22.10 -9.32 6.00
CA ALA A 118 20.94 -9.84 6.72
C ALA A 118 21.32 -10.80 7.87
N LYS A 119 22.50 -11.45 7.78
CA LYS A 119 23.00 -12.37 8.81
C LYS A 119 23.21 -11.64 10.14
N GLY A 120 22.52 -12.09 11.18
CA GLY A 120 22.59 -11.52 12.52
C GLY A 120 21.51 -10.48 12.85
N ARG A 121 20.58 -10.18 11.93
CA ARG A 121 19.48 -9.22 12.17
C ARG A 121 18.26 -9.79 12.91
N GLY A 122 18.32 -11.04 13.36
CA GLY A 122 17.21 -11.69 14.07
C GLY A 122 16.02 -12.03 13.16
N ASP A 123 14.88 -12.35 13.80
CA ASP A 123 13.63 -12.63 13.10
C ASP A 123 13.05 -11.36 12.45
N LYS A 124 12.41 -11.53 11.30
CA LYS A 124 11.81 -10.39 10.59
C LYS A 124 10.62 -9.83 11.35
N VAL A 125 10.49 -8.51 11.35
CA VAL A 125 9.33 -7.84 11.95
C VAL A 125 8.17 -7.87 10.95
N PRO A 126 6.94 -8.15 11.39
CA PRO A 126 5.77 -8.03 10.52
C PRO A 126 5.59 -6.58 10.07
N LEU A 127 5.61 -6.34 8.76
CA LEU A 127 5.21 -5.07 8.15
C LEU A 127 3.73 -5.18 7.81
N THR A 128 2.87 -4.46 8.52
CA THR A 128 1.41 -4.58 8.35
C THR A 128 0.85 -3.48 7.46
N ILE A 129 -0.33 -3.74 6.88
CA ILE A 129 -1.08 -2.72 6.11
C ILE A 129 -1.34 -1.47 6.96
N GLY A 130 -1.59 -1.64 8.27
CA GLY A 130 -1.75 -0.52 9.19
C GLY A 130 -0.50 0.35 9.34
N MET A 131 0.70 -0.23 9.25
CA MET A 131 1.95 0.54 9.24
C MET A 131 2.08 1.36 7.96
N LEU A 132 1.80 0.77 6.80
CA LEU A 132 1.81 1.48 5.52
C LEU A 132 0.83 2.66 5.52
N TYR A 133 -0.41 2.41 5.93
CA TYR A 133 -1.43 3.45 6.01
C TYR A 133 -1.00 4.60 6.93
N LYS A 134 -0.42 4.31 8.10
CA LYS A 134 0.10 5.35 9.00
C LYS A 134 1.26 6.13 8.39
N ALA A 135 2.21 5.45 7.75
CA ALA A 135 3.34 6.10 7.09
C ALA A 135 2.85 7.06 5.99
N ILE A 136 1.85 6.65 5.21
CA ILE A 136 1.21 7.51 4.20
C ILE A 136 0.55 8.72 4.87
N LYS A 137 -0.26 8.52 5.92
CA LYS A 137 -0.94 9.62 6.61
C LYS A 137 0.04 10.61 7.25
N ALA A 138 1.18 10.12 7.73
CA ALA A 138 2.26 10.93 8.29
C ALA A 138 3.20 11.51 7.22
N GLN A 139 3.11 11.03 5.96
CA GLN A 139 4.01 11.35 4.85
C GLN A 139 5.49 11.07 5.16
N ARG A 140 5.76 10.16 6.10
CA ARG A 140 7.10 9.82 6.56
C ARG A 140 7.11 8.42 7.15
N TRP A 141 8.24 7.74 7.04
CA TRP A 141 8.50 6.50 7.74
C TRP A 141 9.18 6.79 9.08
N ASP A 142 8.48 6.49 10.18
CA ASP A 142 8.99 6.60 11.55
C ASP A 142 8.91 5.22 12.19
N THR A 143 10.01 4.47 12.15
CA THR A 143 10.00 3.05 12.54
C THR A 143 9.55 2.86 14.00
N LEU A 144 9.94 3.77 14.91
CA LEU A 144 9.54 3.69 16.31
C LEU A 144 8.04 3.92 16.49
N GLU A 145 7.47 4.90 15.81
CA GLU A 145 6.04 5.20 15.88
C GLU A 145 5.20 4.07 15.26
N LEU A 146 5.64 3.55 14.11
CA LEU A 146 4.92 2.52 13.36
C LEU A 146 4.92 1.17 14.09
N GLU A 147 6.05 0.75 14.66
CA GLU A 147 6.16 -0.53 15.39
C GLU A 147 5.68 -0.43 16.85
N GLY A 148 5.87 0.72 17.48
CA GLY A 148 5.40 1.01 18.84
C GLY A 148 3.89 1.06 18.91
N SER A 149 3.23 1.36 17.79
CA SER A 149 1.79 1.25 17.64
C SER A 149 1.33 -0.19 17.48
N LYS A 150 1.61 -1.06 18.46
CA LYS A 150 0.81 -2.28 18.60
C LYS A 150 -0.62 -1.83 18.86
N SER A 151 -1.52 -2.13 17.92
CA SER A 151 -2.95 -2.01 18.14
C SER A 151 -3.27 -2.83 19.38
N ASN A 152 -3.46 -2.17 20.53
CA ASN A 152 -4.03 -2.78 21.72
C ASN A 152 -5.46 -3.16 21.32
N ALA A 153 -5.61 -4.41 20.87
CA ALA A 153 -6.89 -5.10 20.81
C ALA A 153 -7.22 -5.65 22.19
#